data_AF-A0A4P5V910-F1
#
_entry.id   AF-A0A4P5V910-F1
#
_cell.length_a   1.000
_cell.length_b   1.000
_cell.length_c   1.000
_cell.angle_alpha   90.00
_cell.angle_beta   90.00
_cell.angle_gamma   90.00
#
_symmetry.space_group_name_H-M   'P 1'
#
loop_
_entity.id
_entity.type
_entity.pdbx_description
1 polymer ?
#
loop_
_entity_poly.entity_id
_entity_poly.type
_entity_poly.pdbx_seq_one_letter_code
_entity_poly.pdbx_strand_id
1 'polypeptide(L)'
;MANPFSVRWLAGWTFQTVFMGGQVQVEAHGFGICLRTPVLPGESPISAADRLVLAEDQRRRALHNAWLRGERLAQSSPAPRLSGARVDEQPATLPEPSDAAMEPAA
;
A
#
# COMPACT_ATOMS: atom_id res chain seq x y z
N MET A 1 -2.74 19.23 -1.13
CA MET A 1 -2.45 17.82 -1.45
C MET A 1 -3.69 17.25 -2.13
N ALA A 2 -3.58 16.80 -3.39
CA ALA A 2 -4.71 16.24 -4.14
C ALA A 2 -5.06 14.85 -3.59
N ASN A 3 -6.35 14.55 -3.45
CA ASN A 3 -6.81 13.27 -2.92
C ASN A 3 -6.42 12.14 -3.90
N PRO A 4 -5.50 11.23 -3.53
CA PRO A 4 -5.08 10.13 -4.41
C PRO A 4 -6.19 9.09 -4.63
N PHE A 5 -7.30 9.20 -3.91
CA PHE A 5 -8.46 8.31 -4.00
C PHE A 5 -9.65 8.96 -4.74
N SER A 6 -9.57 10.22 -5.20
CA SER A 6 -10.69 10.83 -5.94
C SER A 6 -10.72 10.33 -7.38
N VAL A 7 -11.74 9.56 -7.73
CA VAL A 7 -12.01 9.18 -9.12
C VAL A 7 -12.96 10.23 -9.71
N ARG A 8 -12.50 10.98 -10.70
CA ARG A 8 -13.40 11.77 -11.57
C ARG A 8 -14.15 10.78 -12.46
N TRP A 9 -15.47 10.71 -12.26
CA TRP A 9 -16.37 9.62 -12.65
C TRP A 9 -16.30 9.14 -14.12
N LEU A 10 -15.76 9.90 -15.09
CA LEU A 10 -15.81 9.50 -16.51
C LEU A 10 -14.58 9.87 -17.34
N ALA A 11 -13.56 10.50 -16.75
CA ALA A 11 -12.40 10.96 -17.50
C ALA A 11 -11.28 9.93 -17.43
N GLY A 12 -11.28 8.94 -18.33
CA GLY A 12 -10.15 8.02 -18.52
C GLY A 12 -10.42 6.53 -18.24
N TRP A 13 -11.69 6.12 -18.14
CA TRP A 13 -12.06 4.71 -18.10
C TRP A 13 -12.60 4.25 -19.45
N THR A 14 -12.06 3.15 -19.96
CA THR A 14 -12.52 2.45 -21.16
C THR A 14 -13.00 1.06 -20.79
N PHE A 15 -14.18 0.68 -21.28
CA PHE A 15 -14.80 -0.61 -20.99
C PHE A 15 -14.73 -1.50 -22.22
N GLN A 16 -14.41 -2.78 -22.02
CA GLN A 16 -14.44 -3.80 -23.05
C GLN A 16 -15.11 -5.06 -22.54
N THR A 17 -15.88 -5.71 -23.41
CA THR A 17 -16.47 -7.02 -23.11
C THR A 17 -15.57 -8.09 -23.70
N VAL A 18 -15.07 -8.99 -22.86
CA VAL A 18 -14.17 -10.08 -23.25
C VAL A 18 -14.80 -11.42 -22.92
N PHE A 19 -14.55 -12.42 -23.73
CA PHE A 19 -14.93 -13.80 -23.42
C PHE A 19 -13.68 -14.56 -22.99
N MET A 20 -13.63 -14.95 -21.71
CA MET A 20 -12.46 -15.61 -21.12
C MET A 20 -12.91 -16.73 -20.19
N GLY A 21 -12.29 -17.91 -20.34
CA GLY A 21 -12.56 -19.06 -19.47
C GLY A 21 -14.01 -19.58 -19.56
N GLY A 22 -14.65 -19.46 -20.73
CA GLY A 22 -16.02 -19.92 -20.93
C GLY A 22 -17.10 -18.97 -20.37
N GLN A 23 -16.74 -17.76 -19.93
CA GLN A 23 -17.66 -16.78 -19.38
C GLN A 23 -17.45 -15.41 -20.04
N VAL A 24 -18.53 -14.64 -20.17
CA VAL A 24 -18.46 -13.24 -20.61
C VAL A 24 -18.05 -12.39 -19.41
N GLN A 25 -17.06 -11.53 -19.61
CA GLN A 25 -16.54 -10.62 -18.59
C GLN A 25 -16.50 -9.20 -19.15
N VAL A 26 -16.59 -8.24 -18.25
CA VAL A 26 -16.35 -6.84 -18.56
C VAL A 26 -15.04 -6.45 -17.92
N GLU A 27 -14.14 -5.90 -18.73
CA GLU A 27 -12.92 -5.26 -18.26
C GLU A 27 -13.07 -3.74 -18.32
N ALA A 28 -12.65 -3.07 -17.25
CA ALA A 28 -12.52 -1.64 -17.19
C ALA A 28 -11.03 -1.28 -17.07
N HIS A 29 -10.54 -0.49 -18.02
CA HIS A 29 -9.17 -0.01 -18.08
C HIS A 29 -9.16 1.48 -17.80
N GLY A 30 -8.34 1.93 -16.86
CA GLY A 30 -8.23 3.35 -16.56
C GLY A 30 -7.18 3.62 -15.49
N PHE A 31 -6.55 4.80 -15.53
CA PHE A 31 -5.57 5.23 -14.52
C PHE A 31 -4.43 4.21 -14.23
N GLY A 32 -4.05 3.40 -15.24
CA GLY A 32 -3.01 2.38 -15.12
C GLY A 32 -3.45 1.09 -14.42
N ILE A 33 -4.75 0.91 -14.15
CA ILE A 33 -5.30 -0.32 -13.58
C ILE A 33 -6.30 -0.98 -14.55
N CYS A 34 -6.38 -2.31 -14.46
CA CYS A 34 -7.38 -3.12 -15.14
C CYS A 34 -8.23 -3.82 -14.08
N LEU A 35 -9.54 -3.60 -14.15
CA LEU A 35 -10.54 -4.25 -13.31
C LEU A 35 -11.36 -5.19 -14.20
N ARG A 36 -11.77 -6.34 -13.65
CA ARG A 36 -12.59 -7.31 -14.37
C ARG A 36 -13.74 -7.80 -13.51
N THR A 37 -14.90 -8.01 -14.12
CA THR A 37 -16.04 -8.67 -13.48
C THR A 37 -16.72 -9.62 -14.46
N PRO A 38 -17.20 -10.79 -14.02
CA PRO A 38 -18.04 -11.63 -14.84
C PRO A 38 -19.42 -10.99 -15.04
N VAL A 39 -19.96 -11.13 -16.25
CA VAL A 39 -21.37 -10.84 -16.55
C VAL A 39 -22.20 -12.01 -16.03
N LEU A 40 -23.18 -11.72 -15.17
CA LEU A 40 -24.04 -12.74 -14.58
C LEU A 40 -25.09 -13.23 -15.61
N PRO A 41 -25.65 -14.45 -15.42
CA PRO A 41 -26.73 -14.93 -16.27
C PRO A 41 -27.92 -13.98 -16.27
N GLY A 42 -28.34 -13.53 -17.45
CA GLY A 42 -29.44 -12.55 -17.60
C GLY A 42 -29.05 -11.09 -17.32
N GLU A 43 -27.80 -10.81 -16.96
CA GLU A 43 -27.28 -9.46 -16.81
C GLU A 43 -26.80 -8.91 -18.16
N SER A 44 -27.00 -7.62 -18.40
CA SER A 44 -26.41 -6.96 -19.57
C SER A 44 -24.93 -6.60 -19.29
N PRO A 45 -24.06 -6.58 -20.32
CA PRO A 45 -22.67 -6.14 -20.13
C PRO A 45 -22.56 -4.71 -19.58
N ILE A 46 -23.53 -3.84 -19.88
CA ILE A 46 -23.59 -2.48 -19.35
C ILE A 46 -23.85 -2.52 -17.84
N SER A 47 -24.83 -3.31 -17.39
CA SER A 47 -25.12 -3.49 -15.96
C SER A 47 -23.93 -4.08 -15.20
N ALA A 48 -23.20 -5.00 -15.82
CA ALA A 48 -21.96 -5.53 -15.25
C ALA A 48 -20.86 -4.46 -15.14
N ALA A 49 -20.74 -3.57 -16.14
CA ALA A 49 -19.83 -2.42 -16.09
C ALA A 49 -20.19 -1.45 -14.95
N ASP A 50 -21.47 -1.12 -14.78
CA ASP A 50 -21.96 -0.26 -13.70
C ASP A 50 -21.63 -0.85 -12.33
N ARG A 51 -21.88 -2.16 -12.16
CA ARG A 51 -21.56 -2.89 -10.93
C ARG A 51 -20.04 -2.89 -10.65
N LEU A 52 -19.21 -3.04 -11.68
CA LEU A 52 -17.76 -2.98 -11.55
C LEU A 52 -17.30 -1.61 -11.04
N VAL A 53 -17.84 -0.53 -11.60
CA VAL A 53 -17.53 0.84 -11.20
C VAL A 53 -17.99 1.12 -9.77
N LEU A 54 -19.21 0.70 -9.42
CA LEU A 54 -19.74 0.85 -8.06
C LEU A 54 -18.90 0.10 -7.02
N ALA A 55 -18.48 -1.12 -7.32
CA ALA A 55 -17.63 -1.91 -6.43
C ALA A 55 -16.26 -1.25 -6.21
N GLU A 56 -15.69 -0.64 -7.25
CA GLU A 56 -14.42 0.09 -7.15
C GLU A 56 -14.56 1.39 -6.34
N ASP A 57 -15.63 2.16 -6.56
CA ASP A 57 -15.90 3.37 -5.75
C ASP A 57 -16.03 3.02 -4.27
N GLN A 58 -16.78 1.96 -3.95
CA GLN A 58 -16.90 1.45 -2.57
C GLN A 58 -15.55 1.02 -2.00
N ARG A 59 -14.73 0.28 -2.76
CA ARG A 59 -13.38 -0.13 -2.36
C ARG A 59 -12.50 1.08 -2.04
N ARG A 60 -12.48 2.09 -2.90
CA ARG A 60 -11.67 3.30 -2.69
C ARG A 60 -12.16 4.14 -1.52
N ARG A 61 -13.47 4.27 -1.33
CA ARG A 61 -14.04 4.92 -0.13
C ARG A 61 -13.65 4.17 1.14
N ALA A 62 -13.71 2.85 1.12
CA ALA A 62 -13.31 2.02 2.26
C ALA A 62 -11.82 2.19 2.59
N LEU A 63 -10.95 2.17 1.56
CA LEU A 63 -9.51 2.42 1.72
C LEU A 63 -9.22 3.83 2.22
N HIS A 64 -9.88 4.85 1.68
CA HIS A 64 -9.74 6.23 2.13
C HIS A 64 -10.16 6.38 3.60
N ASN A 65 -11.29 5.80 3.99
CA ASN A 65 -11.74 5.82 5.39
C ASN A 65 -10.80 5.05 6.32
N ALA A 66 -10.22 3.93 5.85
CA ALA A 66 -9.22 3.18 6.61
C ALA A 66 -7.91 3.98 6.76
N TRP A 67 -7.46 4.63 5.70
CA TRP A 67 -6.29 5.52 5.72
C TRP A 67 -6.50 6.68 6.69
N LEU A 68 -7.64 7.38 6.64
CA LEU A 68 -7.99 8.44 7.59
C LEU A 68 -7.98 7.95 9.05
N ARG A 69 -8.48 6.73 9.31
CA ARG A 69 -8.39 6.12 10.64
C ARG A 69 -6.95 5.85 11.06
N GLY A 70 -6.10 5.39 10.14
CA GLY A 70 -4.66 5.17 10.37
C GLY A 70 -3.91 6.47 10.66
N GLU A 71 -4.14 7.53 9.88
CA GLU A 71 -3.59 8.87 10.10
C GLU A 71 -3.99 9.41 11.47
N ARG A 72 -5.27 9.27 11.85
CA ARG A 72 -5.75 9.67 13.18
C ARG A 72 -5.04 8.90 14.29
N LEU A 73 -4.78 7.60 14.10
CA LEU A 73 -4.05 6.79 15.07
C LEU A 73 -2.59 7.25 15.20
N ALA A 74 -1.92 7.51 14.07
CA ALA A 74 -0.54 8.02 14.02
C ALA A 74 -0.40 9.40 14.68
N GLN A 75 -1.41 10.26 14.56
CA GLN A 75 -1.45 11.57 15.23
C GLN A 75 -1.80 11.49 16.71
N SER A 76 -2.51 10.44 17.16
CA SER A 76 -2.98 10.29 18.55
C SER A 76 -1.99 9.60 19.50
N SER A 77 -0.87 9.07 19.01
CA SER A 77 0.11 8.39 19.85
C SER A 77 1.48 9.07 19.72
N PRO A 78 1.96 9.79 20.75
CA PRO A 78 3.38 9.66 21.05
C PRO A 78 3.54 8.21 21.52
N ALA A 79 4.29 7.41 20.77
CA ALA A 79 4.66 6.07 21.21
C ALA A 79 5.12 6.15 22.68
N PRO A 80 4.62 5.30 23.59
CA PRO A 80 5.15 5.30 24.94
C PRO A 80 6.64 5.04 24.81
N ARG A 81 7.48 6.01 25.22
CA ARG A 81 8.92 5.78 25.29
C ARG A 81 9.09 4.57 26.18
N LEU A 82 9.57 3.46 25.62
CA LEU A 82 9.88 2.26 26.38
C LEU A 82 10.90 2.68 27.45
N SER A 83 10.42 3.01 28.65
CA SER A 83 11.19 3.61 29.75
C SER A 83 12.13 2.61 30.43
N GLY A 84 12.57 1.60 29.68
CA GLY A 84 13.41 0.50 30.15
C GLY A 84 14.42 -0.01 29.14
N ALA A 85 14.46 0.51 27.90
CA ALA A 85 15.60 0.27 27.01
C ALA A 85 16.75 1.17 27.47
N ARG A 86 17.49 0.71 28.49
CA ARG A 86 18.80 1.27 28.81
C ARG A 86 19.66 1.20 27.55
N VAL A 87 20.11 2.35 27.07
CA VAL A 87 21.24 2.45 26.15
C VAL A 87 22.50 2.26 27.00
N ASP A 88 22.67 1.06 27.57
CA ASP A 88 23.91 0.66 28.22
C ASP A 88 24.55 -0.44 27.35
N GLU A 89 24.92 -0.06 26.13
CA GLU A 89 26.03 -0.68 25.43
C GLU A 89 26.78 0.45 24.74
N GLN A 90 27.56 1.17 25.54
CA GLN A 90 28.75 1.85 25.04
C GLN A 90 29.57 0.76 24.32
N PRO A 91 29.86 0.88 23.01
CA PRO A 91 30.64 -0.14 22.32
C PRO A 91 31.95 -0.28 23.07
N ALA A 92 32.23 -1.50 23.56
CA ALA A 92 33.47 -1.79 24.26
C ALA A 92 34.63 -1.36 23.36
N THR A 93 35.31 -0.30 23.76
CA THR A 93 36.56 0.12 23.14
C THR A 93 37.52 -1.05 23.30
N LEU A 94 37.82 -1.74 22.19
CA LEU A 94 38.88 -2.75 22.16
C LEU A 94 40.16 -2.10 22.71
N PRO A 95 40.87 -2.72 23.67
CA PRO A 95 42.18 -2.23 24.05
C PRO A 95 43.09 -2.30 22.82
N GLU A 96 43.65 -1.15 22.45
CA GLU A 96 44.69 -1.01 21.44
C GLU A 96 45.80 -2.05 21.71
N PRO A 97 46.32 -2.74 20.69
CA PRO A 97 47.43 -3.66 20.87
C PRO A 97 48.63 -2.87 21.40
N SER A 98 48.99 -3.16 22.66
CA SER A 98 50.22 -2.73 23.29
C SER A 98 51.39 -3.11 22.38
N ASP A 99 52.00 -2.12 21.76
CA ASP A 99 53.24 -2.26 20.99
C ASP A 99 54.39 -2.49 21.98
N ALA A 100 54.51 -3.74 22.43
CA ALA A 100 55.58 -4.23 23.28
C ALA A 100 56.40 -5.26 22.49
N ALA A 101 57.15 -4.79 21.49
CA ALA A 101 58.33 -5.49 20.98
C ALA A 101 59.21 -4.56 20.14
N MET A 102 60.02 -3.71 20.80
CA MET A 102 61.35 -3.38 20.29
C MET A 102 62.25 -2.80 21.39
N GLU A 103 62.80 -3.67 22.24
CA GLU A 103 64.20 -3.47 22.65
C GLU A 103 65.06 -3.82 21.42
N PRO A 104 66.14 -3.07 21.17
CA PRO A 104 67.39 -3.68 21.58
C PRO A 104 68.40 -2.72 22.20
N ALA A 105 69.16 -3.32 23.10
CA ALA A 105 70.46 -2.90 23.61
C ALA A 105 71.46 -2.53 22.51
N ALA A 106 72.15 -1.40 22.72
CA ALA A 106 73.61 -1.26 22.82
C ALA A 106 74.03 0.18 22.49
#